data_AF-A0A8T3M6U1-F1
#
_entry.id   AF-A0A8T3M6U1-F1
#
_cell.length_a   1.000
_cell.length_b   1.000
_cell.length_c   1.000
_cell.angle_alpha   90.00
_cell.angle_beta   90.00
_cell.angle_gamma   90.00
#
_symmetry.space_group_name_H-M   'P 1'
#
loop_
_entity.id
_entity.type
_entity.pdbx_description
1 polymer ?
#
loop_
_entity_poly.entity_id
_entity_poly.type
_entity_poly.pdbx_seq_one_letter_code
_entity_poly.pdbx_strand_id
1 'polypeptide(L)'
;MVELALVLPMLLLLTLTAIDFGRVFLGWVNLQQMTRIAANHAAENASAWGAPGDPAERAEYQAKVRNDARLINCELPDPLPDPVLSGGTQLGAPVSVSLSCEFSIITPVISNVIGGTILVSA
;
A
#
# COMPACT_ATOMS: atom_id res chain seq x y z
N MET A 1 4.10 15.59 -44.58
CA MET A 1 3.87 14.63 -43.48
C MET A 1 4.81 14.97 -42.33
N VAL A 2 4.42 15.95 -41.51
CA VAL A 2 5.19 16.41 -40.33
C VAL A 2 4.31 16.50 -39.09
N GLU A 3 2.99 16.66 -39.26
CA GLU A 3 2.04 16.64 -38.16
C GLU A 3 1.98 15.30 -37.42
N LEU A 4 1.96 14.16 -38.13
CA LEU A 4 2.00 12.84 -37.47
C LEU A 4 3.29 12.65 -36.66
N ALA A 5 4.41 13.21 -37.11
CA ALA A 5 5.69 13.12 -36.41
C ALA A 5 5.70 13.90 -35.09
N LEU A 6 4.85 14.93 -34.95
CA LEU A 6 4.71 15.72 -33.72
C LEU A 6 3.58 15.19 -32.82
N VAL A 7 2.49 14.67 -33.41
CA VAL A 7 1.36 14.14 -32.63
C VAL A 7 1.70 12.79 -31.98
N LEU A 8 2.43 11.92 -32.67
CA LEU A 8 2.82 10.61 -32.14
C LEU A 8 3.57 10.69 -30.79
N PRO A 9 4.65 11.47 -30.61
CA PRO A 9 5.35 11.55 -29.33
C PRO A 9 4.47 12.15 -28.22
N MET A 10 3.57 13.08 -28.56
CA MET A 10 2.63 13.66 -27.59
C MET A 10 1.63 12.60 -27.09
N LEU A 11 1.03 11.83 -28.00
CA LEU A 11 0.11 10.73 -27.63
C LEU A 11 0.82 9.65 -26.82
N LEU A 12 2.07 9.33 -27.16
CA LEU A 12 2.87 8.34 -26.43
C LEU A 12 3.15 8.81 -25.01
N LEU A 13 3.53 10.08 -24.82
CA LEU A 13 3.77 10.66 -23.50
C LEU A 13 2.49 10.65 -22.63
N LEU A 14 1.35 11.02 -23.21
CA LEU A 14 0.06 10.96 -22.51
C LEU A 14 -0.31 9.53 -22.11
N THR A 15 -0.06 8.55 -22.99
CA THR A 15 -0.36 7.13 -22.72
C THR A 15 0.54 6.57 -21.62
N LEU A 16 1.84 6.87 -21.65
CA LEU A 16 2.78 6.45 -20.61
C LEU A 16 2.39 7.04 -19.23
N THR A 17 1.98 8.31 -19.21
CA THR A 17 1.48 8.96 -17.99
C THR A 17 0.22 8.29 -17.46
N ALA A 18 -0.73 7.96 -18.34
CA ALA A 18 -1.95 7.26 -17.96
C ALA A 18 -1.66 5.86 -17.39
N ILE A 19 -0.67 5.14 -17.93
CA ILE A 19 -0.27 3.80 -17.44
C ILE A 19 0.28 3.89 -16.02
N ASP A 20 1.22 4.80 -15.74
CA ASP A 20 1.77 4.91 -14.39
C ASP A 20 0.72 5.38 -13.37
N PHE A 21 -0.13 6.34 -13.75
CA PHE A 21 -1.26 6.74 -12.89
C PHE A 21 -2.19 5.56 -12.59
N GLY A 22 -2.56 4.78 -13.59
CA GLY A 22 -3.42 3.60 -13.42
C GLY A 22 -2.79 2.55 -12.50
N ARG A 23 -1.47 2.33 -12.62
CA ARG A 23 -0.72 1.40 -11.77
C ARG A 23 -0.65 1.88 -10.31
N VAL A 24 -0.37 3.16 -10.07
CA VAL A 24 -0.36 3.76 -8.72
C VAL A 24 -1.75 3.68 -8.09
N PHE A 25 -2.79 4.01 -8.85
CA PHE A 25 -4.17 3.93 -8.36
C PHE A 25 -4.58 2.52 -7.97
N LEU A 26 -4.23 1.52 -8.79
CA LEU A 26 -4.46 0.11 -8.45
C LEU A 26 -3.68 -0.30 -7.19
N GLY A 27 -2.43 0.15 -7.04
CA GLY A 27 -1.64 -0.06 -5.83
C GLY A 27 -2.32 0.51 -4.59
N TRP A 28 -2.81 1.75 -4.65
CA TRP A 28 -3.54 2.39 -3.56
C TRP A 28 -4.83 1.66 -3.19
N VAL A 29 -5.64 1.24 -4.17
CA VAL A 29 -6.87 0.48 -3.91
C VAL A 29 -6.57 -0.84 -3.19
N ASN A 30 -5.54 -1.57 -3.62
CA ASN A 30 -5.19 -2.82 -2.95
C ASN A 30 -4.60 -2.57 -1.55
N LEU A 31 -3.81 -1.51 -1.36
CA LEU A 31 -3.33 -1.12 -0.04
C LEU A 31 -4.49 -0.84 0.93
N GLN A 32 -5.57 -0.21 0.47
CA GLN A 32 -6.82 -0.02 1.23
C GLN A 32 -7.56 -1.34 1.55
N GLN A 33 -7.54 -2.31 0.64
CA GLN A 33 -8.11 -3.63 0.95
C GLN A 33 -7.25 -4.37 2.00
N MET A 34 -5.93 -4.27 1.88
CA MET A 34 -4.98 -4.86 2.81
C MET A 34 -5.09 -4.27 4.22
N THR A 35 -5.18 -2.94 4.36
CA THR A 35 -5.40 -2.29 5.67
C THR A 35 -6.68 -2.77 6.31
N ARG A 36 -7.75 -2.98 5.53
CA ARG A 36 -9.01 -3.55 6.05
C ARG A 36 -8.85 -4.98 6.55
N ILE A 37 -8.16 -5.84 5.80
CA ILE A 37 -7.89 -7.24 6.22
C ILE A 37 -7.04 -7.23 7.50
N ALA A 38 -6.00 -6.41 7.53
CA ALA A 38 -5.12 -6.22 8.67
C ALA A 38 -5.88 -5.73 9.92
N ALA A 39 -6.77 -4.73 9.75
CA ALA A 39 -7.59 -4.19 10.83
C ALA A 39 -8.62 -5.22 11.35
N ASN A 40 -9.24 -6.01 10.46
CA ASN A 40 -10.16 -7.07 10.87
C ASN A 40 -9.43 -8.14 11.69
N HIS A 41 -8.26 -8.61 11.22
CA HIS A 41 -7.47 -9.57 11.97
C HIS A 41 -7.00 -9.00 13.32
N ALA A 42 -6.61 -7.72 13.36
CA ALA A 42 -6.25 -7.05 14.60
C ALA A 42 -7.42 -6.88 15.57
N ALA A 43 -8.63 -6.66 15.06
CA ALA A 43 -9.85 -6.57 15.85
C ALA A 43 -10.29 -7.93 16.42
N GLU A 44 -10.17 -9.00 15.64
CA GLU A 44 -10.47 -10.37 16.07
C GLU A 44 -9.48 -10.86 17.14
N ASN A 45 -8.21 -10.43 17.04
CA ASN A 45 -7.12 -10.84 17.93
C ASN A 45 -6.61 -9.68 18.80
N ALA A 46 -7.48 -8.80 19.28
CA ALA A 46 -7.08 -7.58 19.98
C ALA A 46 -6.17 -7.84 21.21
N SER A 47 -6.34 -8.98 21.90
CA SER A 47 -5.50 -9.39 23.02
C SER A 47 -4.03 -9.65 22.65
N ALA A 48 -3.73 -9.89 21.38
CA ALA A 48 -2.36 -10.11 20.89
C ALA A 48 -1.45 -8.89 21.06
N TRP A 49 -2.03 -7.69 21.07
CA TRP A 49 -1.33 -6.42 21.32
C TRP A 49 -1.46 -5.91 22.76
N GLY A 50 -2.11 -6.69 23.64
CA GLY A 50 -2.17 -6.41 25.08
C GLY A 50 -0.90 -6.84 25.83
N ALA A 51 -0.97 -6.86 27.17
CA ALA A 51 0.04 -7.47 28.03
C ALA A 51 -0.57 -8.72 28.71
N PRO A 52 0.01 -9.92 28.54
CA PRO A 52 1.35 -10.23 28.01
C PRO A 52 1.49 -10.26 26.48
N GLY A 53 0.39 -10.14 25.72
CA GLY A 53 0.39 -10.17 24.26
C GLY A 53 0.59 -11.58 23.67
N ASP A 54 0.36 -11.74 22.36
CA ASP A 54 0.53 -13.01 21.65
C ASP A 54 1.46 -12.83 20.43
N PRO A 55 2.70 -13.36 20.49
CA PRO A 55 3.64 -13.24 19.39
C PRO A 55 3.24 -14.07 18.15
N ALA A 56 2.44 -15.14 18.29
CA ALA A 56 2.03 -15.96 17.16
C ALA A 56 1.03 -15.19 16.28
N GLU A 57 0.03 -14.55 16.89
CA GLU A 57 -0.95 -13.71 16.20
C GLU A 57 -0.29 -12.49 15.55
N ARG A 58 0.70 -11.87 16.22
CA ARG A 58 1.48 -10.77 15.62
C ARG A 58 2.30 -11.23 14.41
N ALA A 59 2.86 -12.43 14.45
CA ALA A 59 3.58 -13.00 13.31
C ALA A 59 2.62 -13.34 12.16
N GLU A 60 1.42 -13.84 12.46
CA GLU A 60 0.38 -14.09 11.47
C GLU A 60 -0.13 -12.80 10.81
N TYR A 61 -0.37 -11.73 11.59
CA TYR A 61 -0.67 -10.39 11.08
C TYR A 61 0.39 -9.93 10.06
N GLN A 62 1.67 -10.02 10.44
CA GLN A 62 2.78 -9.63 9.57
C GLN A 62 2.83 -10.48 8.29
N ALA A 63 2.62 -11.80 8.41
CA ALA A 63 2.62 -12.71 7.28
C ALA A 63 1.48 -12.43 6.30
N LYS A 64 0.25 -12.16 6.78
CA LYS A 64 -0.89 -11.81 5.93
C LYS A 64 -0.62 -10.53 5.14
N VAL A 65 -0.24 -9.46 5.83
CA VAL A 65 0.04 -8.17 5.18
C VAL A 65 1.18 -8.30 4.16
N ARG A 66 2.27 -9.00 4.50
CA ARG A 66 3.37 -9.22 3.54
C ARG A 66 2.98 -10.10 2.36
N ASN A 67 2.11 -11.10 2.57
CA ASN A 67 1.66 -11.96 1.48
C ASN A 67 0.80 -11.18 0.48
N ASP A 68 -0.10 -10.33 0.97
CA ASP A 68 -0.93 -9.49 0.10
C ASP A 68 -0.10 -8.41 -0.62
N ALA A 69 0.97 -7.92 0.02
CA ALA A 69 1.89 -6.94 -0.55
C ALA A 69 2.56 -7.41 -1.85
N ARG A 70 2.83 -8.72 -1.96
CA ARG A 70 3.46 -9.32 -3.15
C ARG A 70 2.63 -9.12 -4.42
N LEU A 71 1.34 -8.81 -4.28
CA LEU A 71 0.42 -8.62 -5.39
C LEU A 71 0.37 -7.17 -5.88
N ILE A 72 0.96 -6.20 -5.16
CA ILE A 72 0.66 -4.76 -5.36
C ILE A 72 1.82 -3.90 -5.87
N ASN A 73 2.95 -4.49 -6.31
CA ASN A 73 4.13 -3.75 -6.84
C ASN A 73 4.57 -2.58 -5.93
N CYS A 74 4.45 -2.76 -4.63
CA CYS A 74 4.75 -1.75 -3.63
C CYS A 74 5.63 -2.35 -2.54
N GLU A 75 6.63 -1.60 -2.09
CA GLU A 75 7.55 -2.02 -1.04
C GLU A 75 7.05 -1.52 0.32
N LEU A 76 6.76 -2.44 1.24
CA LEU A 76 6.29 -2.12 2.59
C LEU A 76 7.47 -1.83 3.53
N PRO A 77 7.27 -1.03 4.60
CA PRO A 77 8.26 -0.86 5.65
C PRO A 77 8.52 -2.17 6.39
N ASP A 78 9.78 -2.39 6.79
CA ASP A 78 10.18 -3.49 7.67
C ASP A 78 10.81 -2.91 8.95
N PRO A 79 10.20 -3.08 10.14
CA PRO A 79 8.97 -3.83 10.43
C PRO A 79 7.68 -3.08 10.02
N LEU A 80 6.59 -3.83 9.81
CA LEU A 80 5.27 -3.22 9.61
C LEU A 80 4.78 -2.55 10.89
N PRO A 81 4.07 -1.43 10.79
CA PRO A 81 3.49 -0.76 11.95
C PRO A 81 2.44 -1.66 12.63
N ASP A 82 2.47 -1.65 13.96
CA ASP A 82 1.44 -2.29 14.77
C ASP A 82 0.10 -1.52 14.66
N PRO A 83 -1.06 -2.20 14.77
CA PRO A 83 -2.36 -1.57 14.91
C PRO A 83 -2.45 -0.69 16.15
N VAL A 84 -3.27 0.35 16.07
CA VAL A 84 -3.61 1.22 17.20
C VAL A 84 -4.97 0.81 17.75
N LEU A 85 -5.01 0.42 19.03
CA LEU A 85 -6.22 0.01 19.74
C LEU A 85 -6.65 1.13 20.71
N SER A 86 -7.37 2.13 20.21
CA SER A 86 -7.70 3.35 20.97
C SER A 86 -8.74 3.15 22.08
N GLY A 87 -9.46 2.03 22.08
CA GLY A 87 -10.37 1.61 23.17
C GLY A 87 -9.86 0.44 24.01
N GLY A 88 -8.61 0.03 23.85
CA GLY A 88 -8.06 -1.19 24.46
C GLY A 88 -8.49 -2.47 23.73
N THR A 89 -8.41 -3.62 24.41
CA THR A 89 -8.66 -4.95 23.83
C THR A 89 -10.09 -5.46 24.09
N GLN A 90 -11.00 -4.57 24.50
CA GLN A 90 -12.37 -4.94 24.84
C GLN A 90 -13.21 -5.09 23.58
N LEU A 91 -14.25 -5.94 23.65
CA LEU A 91 -15.15 -6.12 22.52
C LEU A 91 -15.85 -4.79 22.17
N GLY A 92 -15.80 -4.43 20.88
CA GLY A 92 -16.35 -3.17 20.38
C GLY A 92 -15.41 -1.97 20.47
N ALA A 93 -14.19 -2.15 20.97
CA ALA A 93 -13.16 -1.11 20.90
C ALA A 93 -12.71 -0.87 19.45
N PRO A 94 -12.53 0.39 19.03
CA PRO A 94 -12.03 0.71 17.70
C PRO A 94 -10.56 0.28 17.54
N VAL A 95 -10.26 -0.32 16.38
CA VAL A 95 -8.92 -0.68 15.93
C VAL A 95 -8.63 0.05 14.63
N SER A 96 -7.48 0.72 14.53
CA SER A 96 -7.02 1.39 13.32
C SER A 96 -5.66 0.88 12.89
N VAL A 97 -5.53 0.55 11.60
CA VAL A 97 -4.27 0.16 10.96
C VAL A 97 -3.97 1.17 9.87
N SER A 98 -2.76 1.73 9.89
CA SER A 98 -2.24 2.59 8.82
C SER A 98 -1.08 1.88 8.14
N LEU A 99 -1.16 1.68 6.83
CA LEU A 99 -0.06 1.09 6.05
C LEU A 99 0.44 2.10 5.03
N SER A 100 1.76 2.16 4.87
CA SER A 100 2.41 2.93 3.81
C SER A 100 3.29 2.00 2.97
N CYS A 101 3.45 2.31 1.69
CA CYS A 101 4.34 1.56 0.82
C CYS A 101 4.94 2.46 -0.27
N GLU A 102 6.12 2.10 -0.76
CA GLU A 102 6.80 2.81 -1.85
C GLU A 102 6.46 2.18 -3.20
N PHE A 103 5.88 2.96 -4.10
CA PHE A 103 5.50 2.53 -5.45
C PHE A 103 6.53 2.96 -6.48
N SER A 104 7.02 2.03 -7.31
CA SER A 104 8.00 2.34 -8.37
C SER A 104 7.35 2.79 -9.68
N ILE A 105 7.75 3.97 -10.15
CA ILE A 105 7.36 4.52 -11.45
C ILE A 105 8.21 3.85 -12.54
N ILE A 106 7.55 3.30 -13.57
CA ILE A 106 8.27 2.63 -14.67
C ILE A 106 8.69 3.63 -15.75
N THR A 107 7.92 4.70 -16.00
CA THR A 107 8.23 5.57 -17.13
C THR A 107 9.42 6.51 -16.80
N PRO A 108 10.49 6.47 -17.60
CA PRO A 108 11.71 7.21 -17.29
C PRO A 108 11.52 8.72 -17.38
N VAL A 109 10.63 9.21 -18.24
CA VAL A 109 10.34 10.65 -18.38
C VAL A 109 9.73 11.21 -17.10
N ILE A 110 8.80 10.48 -16.48
CA ILE A 110 8.11 10.92 -15.25
C ILE A 110 9.01 10.72 -14.03
N SER A 111 9.77 9.63 -14.00
CA SER A 111 10.76 9.36 -12.95
C SER A 111 11.81 10.47 -12.83
N ASN A 112 12.24 11.08 -13.94
CA ASN A 112 13.17 12.22 -13.93
C ASN A 112 12.56 13.53 -13.36
N VAL A 113 11.24 13.64 -13.29
CA VAL A 113 10.54 14.85 -12.81
C VAL A 113 10.07 14.70 -11.36
N ILE A 114 9.50 13.54 -11.01
CA ILE A 114 8.81 13.30 -9.73
C ILE A 114 9.66 12.42 -8.78
N GLY A 115 10.68 11.73 -9.30
CA GLY A 115 11.45 10.71 -8.59
C GLY A 115 11.02 9.29 -9.00
N GLY A 116 11.89 8.30 -8.76
CA GLY A 116 11.64 6.91 -9.16
C GLY A 116 10.63 6.15 -8.30
N THR A 117 10.31 6.69 -7.11
CA THR A 117 9.35 6.10 -6.17
C THR A 117 8.40 7.17 -5.61
N ILE A 118 7.19 6.75 -5.28
CA ILE A 118 6.17 7.58 -4.62
C ILE A 118 5.67 6.84 -3.37
N LEU A 119 5.61 7.55 -2.23
CA LEU A 119 5.01 7.02 -1.02
C LEU A 119 3.47 7.03 -1.14
N VAL A 120 2.87 5.86 -0.98
CA VAL A 120 1.42 5.65 -0.96
C VAL A 120 1.01 5.23 0.44
N SER A 121 -0.03 5.85 1.00
CA SER A 121 -0.52 5.54 2.35
C SER A 121 -2.01 5.21 2.34
N ALA A 122 -2.41 4.31 3.23
CA ALA A 122 -3.78 3.87 3.45
C ALA A 122 -4.15 3.80 4.93
#